data_AF-A0A8J7L7L7-F1
#
_entry.id   AF-A0A8J7L7L7-F1
#
_cell.length_a   1.000
_cell.length_b   1.000
_cell.length_c   1.000
_cell.angle_alpha   90.00
_cell.angle_beta   90.00
_cell.angle_gamma   90.00
#
_symmetry.space_group_name_H-M   'P 1'
#
loop_
_entity.id
_entity.type
_entity.pdbx_description
1 polymer ?
#
loop_
_entity_poly.entity_id
_entity_poly.type
_entity_poly.pdbx_seq_one_letter_code
_entity_poly.pdbx_strand_id
1 'polypeptide(L)'
;MMSIYFVTEEGIPLEQRRGLETIDRNLLFVLVRASVEQVAQAFSTLKQMDVWIRNAYDCEVEIHNESALVFQLRGHPWSFIYKLYKSSIQIYVTEEDARRISELLNTSVIYYAGSDTCGTIEYHLYNNGFLQERLSFEEEVKCEFQSQLRQVEVGEVKKDAYTFTMNFMRDQDAYIPCIVEVEDLKVGQRTTLRFEGLLPNEVERMDYLAQQ
;
A
#
# COMPACT_ATOMS: atom_id res chain seq x y z
N MET A 1 -27.63 -2.99 0.66
CA MET A 1 -26.29 -2.61 0.18
C MET A 1 -26.06 -1.19 0.65
N MET A 2 -25.37 -1.03 1.78
CA MET A 2 -25.07 0.28 2.36
C MET A 2 -23.73 0.68 1.74
N SER A 3 -23.71 1.68 0.87
CA SER A 3 -22.49 2.19 0.27
C SER A 3 -21.62 2.78 1.38
N ILE A 4 -20.54 2.11 1.75
CA ILE A 4 -19.57 2.65 2.69
C ILE A 4 -18.60 3.49 1.87
N TYR A 5 -19.01 4.72 1.56
CA TYR A 5 -18.08 5.73 1.04
C TYR A 5 -17.23 6.20 2.21
N PHE A 6 -15.97 5.78 2.24
CA PHE A 6 -14.98 6.61 2.91
C PHE A 6 -14.73 7.77 1.94
N VAL A 7 -15.27 8.93 2.27
CA VAL A 7 -14.98 10.17 1.56
C VAL A 7 -13.75 10.73 2.25
N THR A 8 -12.83 11.34 1.50
CA THR A 8 -11.84 12.25 2.08
C THR A 8 -12.57 13.14 3.08
N GLU A 9 -12.30 13.00 4.38
CA GLU A 9 -13.02 13.77 5.39
C GLU A 9 -12.72 15.25 5.13
N GLU A 10 -13.66 15.94 4.47
CA GLU A 10 -13.47 17.31 4.00
C GLU A 10 -13.06 18.19 5.18
N GLY A 11 -11.95 18.92 5.02
CA GLY A 11 -11.41 19.78 6.07
C GLY A 11 -10.38 19.13 7.00
N ILE A 12 -10.09 17.83 6.87
CA ILE A 12 -8.98 17.19 7.61
C ILE A 12 -7.67 17.32 6.82
N PRO A 13 -6.64 17.99 7.39
CA PRO A 13 -5.31 18.05 6.80
C PRO A 13 -4.73 16.65 6.57
N LEU A 14 -3.99 16.46 5.47
CA LEU A 14 -3.42 15.16 5.09
C LEU A 14 -2.67 14.49 6.25
N GLU A 15 -1.90 15.26 7.01
CA GLU A 15 -1.05 14.80 8.11
C GLU A 15 -1.87 14.15 9.24
N GLN A 16 -3.16 14.48 9.34
CA GLN A 16 -4.08 13.97 10.37
C GLN A 16 -4.96 12.82 9.89
N ARG A 17 -4.99 12.55 8.58
CA ARG A 17 -5.84 11.49 8.02
C ARG A 17 -5.34 10.12 8.46
N ARG A 18 -6.24 9.20 8.81
CA ARG A 18 -5.92 7.82 9.21
C ARG A 18 -7.03 6.89 8.76
N GLY A 19 -6.67 5.66 8.43
CA GLY A 19 -7.61 4.67 7.93
C GLY A 19 -7.49 4.40 6.44
N LEU A 20 -8.62 4.15 5.79
CA LEU A 20 -8.73 3.97 4.34
C LEU A 20 -9.38 5.21 3.73
N GLU A 21 -8.87 5.69 2.61
CA GLU A 21 -9.56 6.73 1.86
C GLU A 21 -10.75 6.16 1.10
N THR A 22 -10.66 4.96 0.54
CA THR A 22 -11.76 4.31 -0.17
C THR A 22 -11.59 2.78 -0.17
N ILE A 23 -12.70 2.08 -0.39
CA ILE A 23 -12.76 0.65 -0.69
C ILE A 23 -13.29 0.37 -2.11
N ASP A 24 -13.65 1.43 -2.85
CA ASP A 24 -14.24 1.36 -4.19
C ASP A 24 -13.17 1.30 -5.29
N ARG A 25 -12.00 0.72 -4.98
CA ARG A 25 -10.88 0.55 -5.92
C ARG A 25 -10.11 -0.72 -5.60
N ASN A 26 -9.56 -1.33 -6.65
CA ASN A 26 -8.51 -2.32 -6.52
C ASN A 26 -7.21 -1.61 -6.09
N LEU A 27 -6.74 -1.88 -4.88
CA LEU A 27 -5.53 -1.27 -4.33
C LEU A 27 -4.65 -2.36 -3.73
N LEU A 28 -3.35 -2.26 -3.96
CA LEU A 28 -2.38 -3.15 -3.37
C LEU A 28 -1.14 -2.36 -2.95
N PHE A 29 -0.83 -2.40 -1.65
CA PHE A 29 0.30 -1.69 -1.07
C PHE A 29 1.08 -2.58 -0.09
N VAL A 30 2.37 -2.30 0.02
CA VAL A 30 3.16 -2.67 1.20
C VAL A 30 3.56 -1.38 1.90
N LEU A 31 3.04 -1.17 3.11
CA LEU A 31 3.37 -0.03 3.96
C LEU A 31 4.47 -0.44 4.92
N VAL A 32 5.55 0.32 4.99
CA VAL A 32 6.74 0.02 5.80
C VAL A 32 7.00 1.18 6.75
N ARG A 33 7.12 0.92 8.05
CA ARG A 33 7.38 1.94 9.07
C ARG A 33 8.87 2.31 9.11
N ALA A 34 9.35 2.90 8.03
CA ALA A 34 10.72 3.37 7.85
C ALA A 34 10.76 4.49 6.78
N SER A 35 11.91 5.15 6.65
CA SER A 35 12.09 6.21 5.64
C SER A 35 12.12 5.65 4.22
N VAL A 36 11.72 6.46 3.23
CA VAL A 36 11.77 6.08 1.79
C VAL A 36 13.14 5.55 1.38
N GLU A 37 14.24 6.14 1.87
CA GLU A 37 15.60 5.68 1.54
C GLU A 37 15.85 4.23 1.99
N GLN A 38 15.51 3.91 3.24
CA GLN A 38 15.71 2.57 3.79
C GLN A 38 14.83 1.54 3.08
N VAL A 39 13.58 1.91 2.81
CA VAL A 39 12.61 1.04 2.12
C VAL A 39 13.03 0.80 0.68
N ALA A 40 13.42 1.84 -0.04
CA ALA A 40 13.87 1.74 -1.42
C ALA A 40 15.14 0.89 -1.53
N GLN A 41 16.11 1.06 -0.63
CA GLN A 41 17.31 0.22 -0.59
C GLN A 41 16.99 -1.25 -0.29
N ALA A 42 16.12 -1.53 0.68
CA ALA A 42 15.75 -2.90 1.03
C ALA A 42 14.99 -3.58 -0.12
N PHE A 43 14.04 -2.88 -0.73
CA PHE A 43 13.25 -3.40 -1.83
C PHE A 43 14.10 -3.58 -3.10
N SER A 44 15.00 -2.64 -3.40
CA SER A 44 15.89 -2.74 -4.55
C SER A 44 16.82 -3.96 -4.42
N THR A 45 17.38 -4.20 -3.23
CA THR A 45 18.17 -5.40 -2.97
C THR A 45 17.34 -6.67 -3.07
N LEU A 46 16.15 -6.69 -2.47
CA LEU A 46 15.27 -7.87 -2.46
C LEU A 46 14.83 -8.28 -3.88
N LYS A 47 14.53 -7.30 -4.73
CA LYS A 47 14.04 -7.51 -6.10
C LYS A 47 15.11 -7.36 -7.18
N GLN A 48 16.37 -7.14 -6.80
CA GLN A 48 17.49 -6.93 -7.73
C GLN A 48 17.24 -5.77 -8.72
N MET A 49 16.64 -4.68 -8.22
CA MET A 49 16.43 -3.46 -8.99
C MET A 49 17.76 -2.70 -9.08
N ASP A 50 18.22 -2.43 -10.31
CA ASP A 50 19.49 -1.77 -10.61
C ASP A 50 19.32 -0.30 -11.04
N VAL A 51 18.09 0.13 -11.31
CA VAL A 51 17.71 1.52 -11.51
C VAL A 51 17.08 2.09 -10.25
N TRP A 52 17.60 3.22 -9.77
CA TRP A 52 17.03 3.97 -8.67
C TRP A 52 17.11 5.47 -8.94
N ILE A 53 15.95 6.06 -9.21
CA ILE A 53 15.78 7.51 -9.37
C ILE A 53 15.17 8.06 -8.07
N ARG A 54 15.94 8.87 -7.34
CA ARG A 54 15.48 9.52 -6.11
C ARG A 54 14.69 10.78 -6.44
N ASN A 55 13.70 11.12 -5.60
CA ASN A 55 12.85 12.31 -5.76
C ASN A 55 12.21 12.37 -7.17
N ALA A 56 11.67 11.25 -7.61
CA ALA A 56 11.15 11.05 -8.95
C ALA A 56 9.76 11.68 -9.18
N TYR A 57 9.19 12.40 -8.19
CA TYR A 57 7.94 13.14 -8.40
C TYR A 57 8.12 14.22 -9.45
N ASP A 58 7.18 14.29 -10.40
CA ASP A 58 7.24 15.13 -11.61
C ASP A 58 8.46 14.89 -12.52
N CYS A 59 9.22 13.82 -12.29
CA CYS A 59 10.30 13.43 -13.19
C CYS A 59 9.75 12.58 -14.35
N GLU A 60 10.33 12.79 -15.53
CA GLU A 60 10.11 11.90 -16.67
C GLU A 60 10.98 10.64 -16.52
N VAL A 61 10.34 9.48 -16.52
CA VAL A 61 11.02 8.17 -16.44
C VAL A 61 10.59 7.29 -17.61
N GLU A 62 11.44 6.35 -17.97
CA GLU A 62 11.07 5.25 -18.86
C GLU A 62 10.47 4.11 -18.04
N ILE A 63 9.32 3.57 -18.45
CA ILE A 63 8.66 2.46 -17.78
C ILE A 63 9.35 1.15 -18.17
N HIS A 64 9.96 0.49 -17.19
CA HIS A 64 10.61 -0.81 -17.37
C HIS A 64 9.61 -1.95 -17.16
N ASN A 65 9.99 -3.21 -17.40
CA ASN A 65 9.10 -4.35 -17.13
C ASN A 65 8.91 -4.58 -15.62
N GLU A 66 10.00 -4.57 -14.87
CA GLU A 66 9.98 -4.59 -13.41
C GLU A 66 10.24 -3.19 -12.89
N SER A 67 9.22 -2.58 -12.28
CA SER A 67 9.36 -1.25 -11.67
C SER A 67 8.38 -1.05 -10.52
N ALA A 68 8.75 -0.23 -9.56
CA ALA A 68 7.92 0.16 -8.43
C ALA A 68 8.19 1.62 -8.03
N LEU A 69 7.20 2.22 -7.39
CA LEU A 69 7.33 3.48 -6.68
C LEU A 69 7.50 3.19 -5.19
N VAL A 70 8.43 3.90 -4.56
CA VAL A 70 8.55 3.95 -3.11
C VAL A 70 8.32 5.38 -2.67
N PHE A 71 7.27 5.65 -1.89
CA PHE A 71 6.93 7.02 -1.54
C PHE A 71 6.44 7.15 -0.11
N GLN A 72 6.42 8.35 0.42
CA GLN A 72 5.89 8.66 1.74
C GLN A 72 5.04 9.91 1.66
N LEU A 73 3.88 9.88 2.30
CA LEU A 73 3.01 11.05 2.42
C LEU A 73 3.54 11.98 3.52
N ARG A 74 3.41 13.30 3.32
CA ARG A 74 3.84 14.30 4.29
C ARG A 74 3.13 14.10 5.63
N GLY A 75 3.92 14.03 6.70
CA GLY A 75 3.41 13.84 8.07
C GLY A 75 2.98 12.41 8.42
N HIS A 76 3.18 11.43 7.53
CA HIS A 76 2.87 10.02 7.81
C HIS A 76 4.13 9.21 8.12
N PRO A 77 4.09 8.26 9.07
CA PRO A 77 5.27 7.48 9.44
C PRO A 77 5.54 6.28 8.51
N TRP A 78 4.64 6.02 7.56
CA TRP A 78 4.68 4.87 6.67
C TRP A 78 5.15 5.27 5.27
N SER A 79 6.16 4.57 4.77
CA SER A 79 6.50 4.59 3.35
C SER A 79 5.77 3.46 2.62
N PHE A 80 5.32 3.70 1.41
CA PHE A 80 4.56 2.79 0.57
C PHE A 80 5.47 2.22 -0.50
N ILE A 81 5.30 0.94 -0.79
CA ILE A 81 5.77 0.31 -2.02
C ILE A 81 4.53 0.03 -2.86
N TYR A 82 4.53 0.59 -4.06
CA TYR A 82 3.42 0.52 -5.00
C TYR A 82 3.95 0.15 -6.38
N LYS A 83 3.35 -0.85 -7.02
CA LYS A 83 3.77 -1.30 -8.35
C LYS A 83 2.81 -0.74 -9.40
N LEU A 84 3.36 -0.10 -10.42
CA LEU A 84 2.59 0.47 -11.53
C LEU A 84 1.92 -0.65 -12.34
N TYR A 85 0.62 -0.49 -12.60
CA TYR A 85 -0.14 -1.37 -13.47
C TYR A 85 0.37 -1.35 -14.91
N LYS A 86 0.50 -2.53 -15.52
CA LYS A 86 0.96 -2.72 -16.91
C LYS A 86 0.05 -3.70 -17.60
N SER A 87 -0.36 -3.39 -18.83
CA SER A 87 -1.35 -4.13 -19.62
C SER A 87 -0.97 -5.58 -19.98
N SER A 88 0.28 -6.01 -19.74
CA SER A 88 0.78 -7.31 -20.18
C SER A 88 1.16 -8.28 -19.06
N ILE A 89 1.52 -7.81 -17.86
CA ILE A 89 1.92 -8.69 -16.76
C ILE A 89 1.59 -8.01 -15.41
N GLN A 90 0.71 -8.64 -14.63
CA GLN A 90 0.48 -8.31 -13.23
C GLN A 90 1.54 -9.00 -12.37
N ILE A 91 2.65 -8.32 -12.09
CA ILE A 91 3.55 -8.75 -11.02
C ILE A 91 3.27 -7.83 -9.85
N TYR A 92 2.63 -8.34 -8.81
CA TYR A 92 2.27 -7.58 -7.61
C TYR A 92 3.41 -7.60 -6.58
N VAL A 93 3.41 -6.62 -5.67
CA VAL A 93 4.11 -6.80 -4.39
C VAL A 93 3.34 -7.85 -3.58
N THR A 94 4.05 -8.73 -2.89
CA THR A 94 3.45 -9.92 -2.26
C THR A 94 3.52 -9.85 -0.74
N GLU A 95 2.75 -10.72 -0.08
CA GLU A 95 2.83 -10.94 1.38
C GLU A 95 4.26 -11.30 1.83
N GLU A 96 4.95 -12.13 1.02
CA GLU A 96 6.32 -12.55 1.30
C GLU A 96 7.31 -11.38 1.18
N ASP A 97 7.05 -10.42 0.27
CA ASP A 97 7.84 -9.18 0.20
C ASP A 97 7.65 -8.36 1.47
N ALA A 98 6.42 -8.20 1.94
CA ALA A 98 6.13 -7.50 3.20
C ALA A 98 6.84 -8.16 4.39
N ARG A 99 6.77 -9.49 4.50
CA ARG A 99 7.45 -10.25 5.55
C ARG A 99 8.96 -10.07 5.51
N ARG A 100 9.58 -10.21 4.33
CA ARG A 100 11.04 -10.07 4.17
C ARG A 100 11.52 -8.66 4.44
N ILE A 101 10.78 -7.64 4.01
CA ILE A 101 11.14 -6.24 4.30
C ILE A 101 11.05 -5.96 5.79
N SER A 102 10.02 -6.47 6.47
CA SER A 102 9.88 -6.38 7.93
C SER A 102 11.07 -7.00 8.65
N GLU A 103 11.55 -8.16 8.19
CA GLU A 103 12.72 -8.86 8.70
C GLU A 103 14.02 -8.07 8.43
N LEU A 104 14.26 -7.65 7.19
CA LEU A 104 15.47 -6.94 6.77
C LEU A 104 15.66 -5.60 7.48
N LEU A 105 14.56 -4.87 7.69
CA LEU A 105 14.60 -3.55 8.31
C LEU A 105 14.33 -3.56 9.81
N ASN A 106 14.03 -4.73 10.40
CA ASN A 106 13.60 -4.85 11.79
C ASN A 106 12.51 -3.82 12.16
N THR A 107 11.45 -3.78 11.35
CA THR A 107 10.36 -2.81 11.52
C THR A 107 8.99 -3.43 11.24
N SER A 108 7.94 -2.67 11.55
CA SER A 108 6.57 -3.04 11.23
C SER A 108 6.25 -2.81 9.76
N VAL A 109 5.55 -3.76 9.15
CA VAL A 109 5.13 -3.72 7.74
C VAL A 109 3.68 -4.20 7.63
N ILE A 110 2.87 -3.49 6.86
CA ILE A 110 1.50 -3.87 6.53
C ILE A 110 1.45 -4.21 5.05
N TYR A 111 1.12 -5.46 4.73
CA TYR A 111 0.59 -5.79 3.41
C TYR A 111 -0.91 -5.44 3.41
N TYR A 112 -1.38 -4.76 2.37
CA TYR A 112 -2.80 -4.45 2.20
C TYR A 112 -3.22 -4.72 0.76
N ALA A 113 -4.33 -5.41 0.60
CA ALA A 113 -5.03 -5.57 -0.66
C ALA A 113 -6.53 -5.30 -0.47
N GLY A 114 -7.08 -4.47 -1.34
CA GLY A 114 -8.52 -4.20 -1.43
C GLY A 114 -8.98 -4.46 -2.87
N SER A 115 -10.20 -5.00 -3.02
CA SER A 115 -10.84 -5.13 -4.33
C SER A 115 -12.33 -4.81 -4.25
N ASP A 116 -12.76 -3.83 -5.03
CA ASP A 116 -14.16 -3.42 -5.18
C ASP A 116 -14.98 -4.44 -5.98
N THR A 117 -14.32 -5.09 -6.93
CA THR A 117 -14.92 -6.03 -7.87
C THR A 117 -15.34 -7.32 -7.17
N CYS A 118 -14.58 -7.74 -6.16
CA CYS A 118 -14.81 -8.98 -5.41
C CYS A 118 -15.17 -8.73 -3.93
N GLY A 119 -15.41 -7.48 -3.51
CA GLY A 119 -15.69 -7.15 -2.11
C GLY A 119 -14.63 -7.70 -1.15
N THR A 120 -13.36 -7.65 -1.56
CA THR A 120 -12.25 -8.29 -0.84
C THR A 120 -11.46 -7.27 -0.05
N ILE A 121 -11.15 -7.61 1.20
CA ILE A 121 -10.17 -6.91 2.03
C ILE A 121 -9.21 -7.92 2.60
N GLU A 122 -7.92 -7.65 2.45
CA GLU A 122 -6.85 -8.41 3.04
C GLU A 122 -5.82 -7.46 3.66
N TYR A 123 -5.38 -7.78 4.88
CA TYR A 123 -4.19 -7.14 5.43
C TYR A 123 -3.40 -8.09 6.29
N HIS A 124 -2.06 -8.00 6.23
CA HIS A 124 -1.13 -8.72 7.09
C HIS A 124 -0.19 -7.73 7.78
N LEU A 125 -0.17 -7.72 9.11
CA LEU A 125 0.78 -6.97 9.91
C LEU A 125 1.95 -7.86 10.30
N TYR A 126 3.14 -7.50 9.85
CA TYR A 126 4.40 -8.11 10.26
C TYR A 126 5.18 -7.16 11.16
N ASN A 127 5.91 -7.74 12.11
CA ASN A 127 6.90 -7.01 12.90
C ASN A 127 8.16 -7.87 13.02
N ASN A 128 9.30 -7.35 12.57
CA ASN A 128 10.57 -8.08 12.51
C ASN A 128 10.46 -9.43 11.78
N GLY A 129 9.65 -9.50 10.72
CA GLY A 129 9.40 -10.73 9.95
C GLY A 129 8.37 -11.69 10.56
N PHE A 130 7.85 -11.41 11.75
CA PHE A 130 6.82 -12.23 12.41
C PHE A 130 5.42 -11.68 12.17
N LEU A 131 4.51 -12.55 11.71
CA LEU A 131 3.10 -12.22 11.55
C LEU A 131 2.44 -11.94 12.92
N GLN A 132 1.94 -10.72 13.10
CA GLN A 132 1.27 -10.26 14.31
C GLN A 132 -0.26 -10.37 14.19
N GLU A 133 -0.81 -9.98 13.05
CA GLU A 133 -2.25 -9.98 12.79
C GLU A 133 -2.50 -10.14 11.29
N ARG A 134 -3.56 -10.88 10.94
CA ARG A 134 -4.06 -10.96 9.56
C ARG A 134 -5.58 -11.03 9.50
N LEU A 135 -6.11 -10.42 8.45
CA LEU A 135 -7.48 -10.58 7.98
C LEU A 135 -7.47 -10.94 6.50
N SER A 136 -8.24 -11.95 6.12
CA SER A 136 -8.65 -12.22 4.74
C SER A 136 -10.18 -12.29 4.70
N PHE A 137 -10.80 -11.28 4.11
CA PHE A 137 -12.25 -11.15 3.99
C PHE A 137 -12.64 -11.05 2.51
N GLU A 138 -13.68 -11.78 2.13
CA GLU A 138 -14.34 -11.70 0.83
C GLU A 138 -15.84 -11.77 1.08
N GLU A 139 -16.57 -10.72 0.68
CA GLU A 139 -17.98 -10.56 0.96
C GLU A 139 -18.79 -11.79 0.53
N GLU A 140 -19.66 -12.28 1.42
CA GLU A 140 -20.48 -13.50 1.24
C GLU A 140 -19.70 -14.83 1.06
N VAL A 141 -18.38 -14.80 0.91
CA VAL A 141 -17.56 -16.00 0.62
C VAL A 141 -16.78 -16.47 1.85
N LYS A 142 -15.86 -15.64 2.37
CA LYS A 142 -14.93 -16.04 3.45
C LYS A 142 -14.60 -14.91 4.41
N CYS A 143 -14.27 -15.29 5.63
CA CYS A 143 -13.69 -14.38 6.62
C CYS A 143 -12.76 -15.20 7.51
N GLU A 144 -11.47 -14.92 7.40
CA GLU A 144 -10.41 -15.53 8.21
C GLU A 144 -9.70 -14.42 8.98
N PHE A 145 -9.59 -14.59 10.30
CA PHE A 145 -8.92 -13.62 11.15
C PHE A 145 -8.01 -14.34 12.16
N GLN A 146 -6.81 -13.82 12.33
CA GLN A 146 -5.84 -14.32 13.30
C GLN A 146 -5.06 -13.14 13.88
N SER A 147 -4.96 -13.06 15.21
CA SER A 147 -4.24 -11.98 15.88
C SER A 147 -3.50 -12.45 17.12
N GLN A 148 -2.29 -11.92 17.31
CA GLN A 148 -1.54 -11.96 18.56
C GLN A 148 -1.74 -10.68 19.39
N LEU A 149 -2.36 -9.64 18.81
CA LEU A 149 -2.50 -8.32 19.40
C LEU A 149 -3.83 -8.14 20.15
N ARG A 150 -4.88 -8.82 19.70
CA ARG A 150 -6.22 -8.73 20.29
C ARG A 150 -6.95 -10.06 20.22
N GLN A 151 -7.88 -10.27 21.15
CA GLN A 151 -8.78 -11.42 21.18
C GLN A 151 -10.15 -10.97 20.67
N VAL A 152 -10.45 -11.26 19.41
CA VAL A 152 -11.73 -10.93 18.77
C VAL A 152 -12.22 -12.16 18.03
N GLU A 153 -13.48 -12.50 18.23
CA GLU A 153 -14.12 -13.59 17.50
C GLU A 153 -14.30 -13.21 16.03
N VAL A 154 -13.99 -14.15 15.13
CA VAL A 154 -14.12 -13.93 13.67
C VAL A 154 -15.55 -13.55 13.25
N GLY A 155 -16.55 -14.02 14.00
CA GLY A 155 -17.95 -13.66 13.79
C GLY A 155 -18.25 -12.18 14.02
N GLU A 156 -17.53 -11.52 14.93
CA GLU A 156 -17.66 -10.07 15.16
C GLU A 156 -16.96 -9.29 14.04
N VAL A 157 -15.79 -9.75 13.59
CA VAL A 157 -15.08 -9.16 12.44
C VAL A 157 -15.94 -9.24 11.19
N LYS A 158 -16.55 -10.40 10.92
CA LYS A 158 -17.38 -10.64 9.72
C LYS A 158 -18.59 -9.72 9.63
N LYS A 159 -19.16 -9.26 10.76
CA LYS A 159 -20.32 -8.36 10.75
C LYS A 159 -20.01 -7.02 10.10
N ASP A 160 -18.77 -6.53 10.25
CA ASP A 160 -18.34 -5.24 9.73
C ASP A 160 -16.83 -5.22 9.46
N ALA A 161 -16.39 -6.03 8.49
CA ALA A 161 -14.98 -6.18 8.14
C ALA A 161 -14.35 -4.88 7.59
N TYR A 162 -15.17 -4.06 6.93
CA TYR A 162 -14.78 -2.75 6.40
C TYR A 162 -14.41 -1.78 7.52
N THR A 163 -15.31 -1.57 8.49
CA THR A 163 -15.02 -0.71 9.64
C THR A 163 -13.92 -1.30 10.53
N PHE A 164 -13.87 -2.63 10.67
CA PHE A 164 -12.80 -3.30 11.40
C PHE A 164 -11.42 -2.99 10.79
N THR A 165 -11.30 -3.07 9.46
CA THR A 165 -10.05 -2.75 8.75
C THR A 165 -9.72 -1.26 8.82
N MET A 166 -10.72 -0.39 8.66
CA MET A 166 -10.56 1.05 8.85
C MET A 166 -9.94 1.38 10.21
N ASN A 167 -10.50 0.79 11.28
CA ASN A 167 -10.03 1.00 12.64
C ASN A 167 -8.66 0.39 12.87
N PHE A 168 -8.37 -0.79 12.30
CA PHE A 168 -7.03 -1.36 12.32
C PHE A 168 -5.99 -0.37 11.76
N MET A 169 -6.23 0.19 10.57
CA MET A 169 -5.29 1.15 9.96
C MET A 169 -5.13 2.41 10.82
N ARG A 170 -6.22 2.89 11.44
CA ARG A 170 -6.18 4.01 12.41
C ARG A 170 -5.34 3.68 13.63
N ASP A 171 -5.51 2.51 14.22
CA ASP A 171 -4.73 2.02 15.36
C ASP A 171 -3.23 1.96 15.04
N GLN A 172 -2.88 1.68 13.78
CA GLN A 172 -1.49 1.63 13.30
C GLN A 172 -0.89 2.99 12.93
N ASP A 173 -1.63 4.09 13.10
CA ASP A 173 -1.24 5.41 12.62
C ASP A 173 -0.98 5.42 11.10
N ALA A 174 -1.73 4.60 10.35
CA ALA A 174 -1.61 4.44 8.91
C ALA A 174 -2.77 5.10 8.17
N TYR A 175 -2.51 5.55 6.94
CA TYR A 175 -3.51 6.07 6.01
C TYR A 175 -3.27 5.45 4.64
N ILE A 176 -4.30 4.85 4.03
CA ILE A 176 -4.22 4.31 2.68
C ILE A 176 -4.93 5.29 1.75
N PRO A 177 -4.20 6.03 0.90
CA PRO A 177 -4.79 7.00 -0.02
C PRO A 177 -5.53 6.30 -1.16
N CYS A 178 -6.48 7.02 -1.76
CA CYS A 178 -7.06 6.65 -3.05
C CYS A 178 -6.07 7.09 -4.13
N ILE A 179 -5.32 6.15 -4.69
CA ILE A 179 -4.44 6.42 -5.83
C ILE A 179 -5.16 5.99 -7.10
N VAL A 180 -5.37 6.94 -8.01
CA VAL A 180 -5.84 6.62 -9.35
C VAL A 180 -4.64 6.16 -10.17
N GLU A 181 -4.71 4.92 -10.63
CA GLU A 181 -3.68 4.38 -11.50
C GLU A 181 -3.72 5.09 -12.86
N VAL A 182 -2.54 5.42 -13.40
CA VAL A 182 -2.45 5.84 -14.79
C VAL A 182 -2.62 4.58 -15.64
N GLU A 183 -3.82 4.38 -16.17
CA GLU A 183 -4.13 3.23 -17.02
C GLU A 183 -3.20 3.17 -18.25
N ASP A 184 -2.88 1.95 -18.70
CA ASP A 184 -2.21 1.64 -19.96
C ASP A 184 -0.73 2.06 -20.15
N LEU A 185 0.07 2.13 -19.08
CA LEU A 185 1.52 2.28 -19.23
C LEU A 185 2.14 1.06 -19.97
N LYS A 186 2.96 1.35 -21.00
CA LYS A 186 3.69 0.34 -21.77
C LYS A 186 5.17 0.32 -21.41
N VAL A 187 5.78 -0.87 -21.45
CA VAL A 187 7.24 -1.00 -21.30
C VAL A 187 7.94 -0.20 -22.42
N GLY A 188 8.95 0.58 -22.07
CA GLY A 188 9.67 1.52 -22.95
C GLY A 188 8.98 2.87 -23.15
N GLN A 189 7.77 3.07 -22.61
CA GLN A 189 7.10 4.37 -22.65
C GLN A 189 7.78 5.34 -21.68
N ARG A 190 7.99 6.59 -22.12
CA ARG A 190 8.37 7.68 -21.22
C ARG A 190 7.11 8.35 -20.65
N THR A 191 7.09 8.58 -19.34
CA THR A 191 5.97 9.26 -18.67
C THR A 191 6.46 10.08 -17.49
N THR A 192 5.72 11.13 -17.13
CA THR A 192 5.94 11.91 -15.92
C THR A 192 5.27 11.22 -14.74
N LEU A 193 6.03 10.92 -13.69
CA LEU A 193 5.50 10.28 -12.49
C LEU A 193 4.76 11.27 -11.59
N ARG A 194 3.48 11.00 -11.38
CA ARG A 194 2.59 11.73 -10.48
C ARG A 194 1.43 10.83 -10.09
N PHE A 195 0.84 11.08 -8.92
CA PHE A 195 -0.42 10.45 -8.54
C PHE A 195 -1.56 11.42 -8.85
N GLU A 196 -2.61 10.94 -9.50
CA GLU A 196 -3.84 11.73 -9.58
C GLU A 196 -4.44 11.81 -8.17
N GLY A 197 -4.85 13.00 -7.75
CA GLY A 197 -5.43 13.22 -6.41
C GLY A 197 -4.45 13.56 -5.29
N LEU A 198 -3.13 13.51 -5.55
CA LEU A 198 -2.11 14.01 -4.61
C LEU A 198 -1.34 15.19 -5.22
N LEU A 199 -1.23 16.27 -4.47
CA LEU A 199 -0.41 17.41 -4.83
C LEU A 199 1.08 17.09 -4.60
N PRO A 200 2.02 17.71 -5.34
CA PRO A 200 3.45 17.47 -5.15
C PRO A 200 3.92 17.72 -3.71
N ASN A 201 3.33 18.70 -3.02
CA ASN A 201 3.69 19.02 -1.64
C ASN A 201 3.10 18.05 -0.60
N GLU A 202 2.18 17.17 -0.99
CA GLU A 202 1.59 16.13 -0.15
C GLU A 202 2.44 14.85 -0.11
N VAL A 203 3.36 14.69 -1.08
CA VAL A 203 4.35 13.63 -1.11
C VAL A 203 5.65 14.15 -0.51
N GLU A 204 6.05 13.61 0.64
CA GLU A 204 7.32 13.96 1.31
C GLU A 204 8.51 13.60 0.40
N ARG A 205 8.43 12.41 -0.19
CA ARG A 205 9.41 11.88 -1.13
C ARG A 205 8.80 10.74 -1.93
N MET A 206 9.18 10.64 -3.21
CA MET A 206 8.89 9.49 -4.05
C MET A 206 10.16 9.11 -4.80
N ASP A 207 10.48 7.83 -4.81
CA ASP A 207 11.57 7.22 -5.56
C ASP A 207 11.00 6.24 -6.58
N TYR A 208 11.65 6.13 -7.73
CA TYR A 208 11.36 5.14 -8.76
C TYR A 208 12.45 4.07 -8.76
N LEU A 209 12.04 2.82 -8.69
CA LEU A 209 12.91 1.65 -8.76
C LEU A 209 12.55 0.84 -10.00
N ALA A 210 13.56 0.33 -10.71
CA ALA A 210 13.35 -0.58 -11.83
C ALA A 210 14.52 -1.56 -12.01
N GLN A 211 14.24 -2.61 -12.78
CA GLN A 211 15.24 -3.54 -13.31
C GLN A 211 15.37 -3.32 -14.82
N GLN A 212 16.60 -3.10 -15.29
CA GLN A 212 16.95 -3.01 -16.72
C GLN A 212 17.26 -4.36 -17.35
#